data_AF-A0A822F8K9-F1
#
_entry.id   AF-A0A822F8K9-F1
#
_cell.length_a   1.000
_cell.length_b   1.000
_cell.length_c   1.000
_cell.angle_alpha   90.00
_cell.angle_beta   90.00
_cell.angle_gamma   90.00
#
_symmetry.space_group_name_H-M   'P 1'
#
loop_
_entity.id
_entity.type
_entity.pdbx_description
1 polymer ?
#
loop_
_entity_poly.entity_id
_entity_poly.type
_entity_poly.pdbx_seq_one_letter_code
_entity_poly.pdbx_strand_id
1 'polypeptide(L)'
;LPKYRRHFALLLAAVNIASKDIIDNYDIILVKELLHQYVKDWQKIFGLRHMSSNIHSLLHIHESIQFLGPLYMYSAFNFEG
;
A
#
# COMPACT_ATOMS: atom_id res chain seq x y z
N LEU A 1 -11.64 4.62 17.49
CA LEU A 1 -10.18 4.40 17.54
C LEU A 1 -9.73 3.08 16.91
N PRO A 2 -10.31 1.89 17.23
CA PRO A 2 -9.83 0.60 16.67
C PRO A 2 -9.89 0.50 15.14
N LYS A 3 -10.96 1.02 14.51
CA LYS A 3 -11.13 1.01 13.05
C LYS A 3 -10.00 1.74 12.30
N TYR A 4 -9.52 2.87 12.84
CA TYR A 4 -8.43 3.65 12.24
C TYR A 4 -7.09 2.93 12.39
N ARG A 5 -6.82 2.33 13.56
CA ARG A 5 -5.60 1.54 13.79
C ARG A 5 -5.54 0.34 12.86
N ARG A 6 -6.63 -0.42 12.75
CA ARG A 6 -6.70 -1.58 11.84
C ARG A 6 -6.53 -1.15 10.38
N HIS A 7 -7.19 -0.07 9.99
CA HIS A 7 -7.08 0.47 8.65
C HIS A 7 -5.63 0.87 8.33
N PHE A 8 -4.98 1.65 9.21
CA PHE A 8 -3.57 2.01 9.05
C PHE A 8 -2.63 0.78 9.04
N ALA A 9 -2.91 -0.24 9.84
CA ALA A 9 -2.11 -1.47 9.87
C ALA A 9 -2.08 -2.20 8.53
N LEU A 10 -3.15 -2.14 7.72
CA LEU A 10 -3.15 -2.71 6.36
C LEU A 10 -2.12 -2.04 5.47
N LEU A 11 -2.07 -0.70 5.50
CA LEU A 11 -1.10 0.07 4.73
C LEU A 11 0.32 -0.19 5.22
N LEU A 12 0.54 -0.17 6.54
CA LEU A 12 1.84 -0.45 7.13
C LEU A 12 2.35 -1.85 6.74
N ALA A 13 1.49 -2.87 6.79
CA ALA A 13 1.86 -4.23 6.37
C ALA A 13 2.22 -4.27 4.88
N ALA A 14 1.40 -3.67 4.02
CA ALA A 14 1.64 -3.64 2.58
C ALA A 14 2.96 -2.95 2.23
N VAL A 15 3.24 -1.79 2.83
CA VAL A 15 4.49 -1.03 2.60
C VAL A 15 5.72 -1.81 3.08
N ASN A 16 5.64 -2.46 4.25
CA ASN A 16 6.74 -3.28 4.75
C ASN A 16 7.04 -4.47 3.82
N ILE A 17 6.01 -5.15 3.30
CA ILE A 17 6.20 -6.26 2.36
C ILE A 17 6.75 -5.75 1.02
N ALA A 18 6.19 -4.65 0.51
CA ALA A 18 6.63 -4.02 -0.73
C ALA A 18 8.07 -3.47 -0.66
N SER A 19 8.64 -3.34 0.54
CA SER A 19 10.00 -2.82 0.77
C SER A 19 11.00 -3.90 1.18
N LYS A 20 10.65 -5.20 1.13
CA LYS A 20 11.61 -6.28 1.32
C LYS A 20 12.68 -6.26 0.23
N ASP A 21 13.87 -6.75 0.55
CA ASP A 21 14.95 -6.91 -0.45
C ASP A 21 14.61 -7.93 -1.54
N ILE A 22 13.87 -8.97 -1.18
CA ILE A 22 13.41 -10.01 -2.10
C ILE A 22 11.89 -10.08 -1.97
N ILE A 23 11.22 -9.93 -3.10
CA ILE A 23 9.76 -9.98 -3.23
C ILE A 23 9.43 -11.13 -4.16
N ASP A 24 8.61 -12.07 -3.69
CA ASP A 24 8.11 -13.17 -4.51
C ASP A 24 6.65 -12.93 -4.95
N ASN A 25 6.11 -13.86 -5.74
CA ASN A 25 4.73 -13.77 -6.23
C ASN A 25 3.69 -13.77 -5.10
N TYR A 26 3.97 -14.42 -3.98
CA TYR A 26 3.07 -14.43 -2.83
C TYR A 26 3.01 -13.05 -2.19
N ASP A 27 4.16 -12.40 -2.01
CA ASP A 27 4.26 -11.03 -1.52
C ASP A 27 3.51 -10.03 -2.41
N ILE A 28 3.62 -10.17 -3.74
CA ILE A 28 2.88 -9.32 -4.70
C ILE A 28 1.37 -9.46 -4.52
N ILE A 29 0.88 -10.69 -4.41
CA ILE A 29 -0.55 -10.97 -4.20
C ILE A 29 -1.01 -10.42 -2.84
N LEU A 30 -0.22 -10.62 -1.79
CA LEU A 30 -0.56 -10.13 -0.45
C LEU A 30 -0.60 -8.60 -0.39
N VAL A 31 0.37 -7.91 -1.00
CA VAL A 31 0.36 -6.43 -1.12
C VAL A 31 -0.88 -5.95 -1.86
N LYS A 32 -1.24 -6.62 -2.97
CA LYS A 32 -2.46 -6.32 -3.72
C LYS A 32 -3.69 -6.40 -2.80
N GLU A 33 -3.88 -7.51 -2.10
CA GLU A 33 -5.04 -7.73 -1.23
C GLU A 33 -5.13 -6.69 -0.10
N LEU A 34 -4.01 -6.42 0.56
CA LEU A 34 -3.92 -5.44 1.64
C LEU A 34 -4.29 -4.03 1.17
N LEU A 35 -3.77 -3.60 0.03
CA LEU A 35 -4.02 -2.25 -0.51
C LEU A 35 -5.43 -2.11 -1.09
N HIS A 36 -5.97 -3.15 -1.73
CA HIS A 36 -7.38 -3.15 -2.16
C HIS A 36 -8.32 -3.05 -0.95
N GLN A 37 -8.04 -3.78 0.13
CA GLN A 37 -8.82 -3.70 1.36
C GLN A 37 -8.68 -2.33 2.05
N TYR A 38 -7.47 -1.76 2.07
CA TYR A 38 -7.23 -0.41 2.56
C TYR A 38 -8.10 0.61 1.79
N VAL A 39 -7.98 0.68 0.47
CA VAL A 39 -8.71 1.65 -0.37
C VAL A 39 -10.23 1.49 -0.24
N LYS A 40 -10.73 0.24 -0.19
CA LYS A 40 -12.15 -0.06 0.04
C LYS A 40 -12.65 0.45 1.39
N ASP A 41 -11.84 0.34 2.45
CA ASP A 41 -12.19 0.84 3.78
C ASP A 41 -12.02 2.35 3.90
N TRP A 42 -11.13 2.97 3.13
CA TRP A 42 -10.91 4.42 3.12
C TRP A 42 -12.21 5.18 2.83
N GLN A 43 -12.91 4.81 1.75
CA GLN A 43 -14.19 5.43 1.38
C GLN A 43 -15.22 5.32 2.50
N LYS A 44 -15.25 4.21 3.24
CA LYS A 44 -16.20 4.00 4.34
C LYS A 44 -15.84 4.78 5.60
N ILE A 45 -14.55 4.94 5.87
CA ILE A 45 -14.05 5.57 7.11
C ILE A 45 -14.00 7.09 6.97
N PHE A 46 -13.56 7.58 5.81
CA PHE A 46 -13.31 8.99 5.57
C PHE A 46 -14.31 9.62 4.60
N GLY A 47 -15.03 8.84 3.80
CA GLY A 47 -16.04 9.32 2.85
C GLY A 47 -15.50 9.48 1.43
N LEU A 48 -16.40 9.40 0.44
CA LEU A 48 -16.06 9.45 -0.99
C LEU A 48 -15.30 10.70 -1.40
N ARG A 49 -15.64 11.87 -0.82
CA ARG A 49 -14.96 13.15 -1.12
C ARG A 49 -13.46 13.14 -0.79
N HIS A 50 -12.99 12.19 0.02
CA HIS A 50 -11.58 12.05 0.40
C HIS A 50 -10.84 10.96 -0.41
N MET A 51 -11.49 10.35 -1.41
CA MET A 51 -10.84 9.43 -2.35
C MET A 51 -10.00 10.23 -3.37
N SER A 52 -8.86 10.74 -2.93
CA SER A 52 -7.92 11.45 -3.80
C SER A 52 -7.17 10.48 -4.72
N SER A 53 -6.53 11.01 -5.76
CA SER A 53 -5.67 10.23 -6.64
C SER A 53 -4.60 9.46 -5.87
N ASN A 54 -4.01 10.05 -4.82
CA ASN A 54 -3.01 9.38 -3.99
C ASN A 54 -3.57 8.11 -3.31
N ILE A 55 -4.84 8.11 -2.89
CA ILE A 55 -5.48 6.92 -2.32
C ILE A 55 -5.72 5.87 -3.40
N HIS A 56 -6.14 6.29 -4.60
CA HIS A 56 -6.35 5.36 -5.71
C HIS A 56 -5.03 4.74 -6.19
N SER A 57 -3.96 5.53 -6.28
CA SER A 57 -2.64 5.09 -6.73
C SER A 57 -2.06 3.95 -5.88
N LEU A 58 -2.50 3.79 -4.63
CA LEU A 58 -2.13 2.65 -3.80
C LEU A 58 -2.52 1.30 -4.43
N LEU A 59 -3.57 1.25 -5.25
CA LEU A 59 -3.97 0.02 -5.94
C LEU A 59 -2.91 -0.50 -6.92
N HIS A 60 -2.00 0.36 -7.38
CA HIS A 60 -1.01 0.06 -8.41
C HIS A 60 0.39 -0.28 -7.86
N ILE A 61 0.57 -0.23 -6.53
CA ILE A 61 1.87 -0.55 -5.91
C ILE A 61 2.28 -1.99 -6.19
N HIS A 62 1.33 -2.94 -6.22
CA HIS A 62 1.67 -4.34 -6.52
C HIS A 62 2.21 -4.54 -7.94
N GLU A 63 1.72 -3.78 -8.93
CA GLU A 63 2.25 -3.76 -10.30
C GLU A 63 3.64 -3.15 -10.31
N SER A 64 3.82 -2.05 -9.57
CA SER A 64 5.10 -1.36 -9.47
C SER A 64 6.18 -2.27 -8.88
N ILE A 65 5.89 -3.02 -7.81
CA ILE A 65 6.86 -3.97 -7.26
C ILE A 65 7.11 -5.19 -8.14
N GLN A 66 6.11 -5.59 -8.94
CA GLN A 66 6.25 -6.67 -9.91
C GLN A 66 7.20 -6.30 -11.06
N PHE A 67 7.16 -5.05 -11.54
CA PHE A 67 7.91 -4.62 -12.72
C PHE A 67 9.21 -3.87 -12.40
N LEU A 68 9.26 -3.16 -11.28
CA LEU A 68 10.38 -2.27 -10.90
C LEU A 68 11.18 -2.80 -9.71
N GLY A 69 10.75 -3.89 -9.08
CA GLY A 69 11.36 -4.43 -7.87
C GLY A 69 10.91 -3.72 -6.59
N PRO A 70 11.64 -3.86 -5.48
CA PRO A 70 11.26 -3.29 -4.18
C PRO A 70 10.94 -1.80 -4.22
N LEU A 71 9.93 -1.40 -3.46
CA LEU A 71 9.41 -0.03 -3.40
C LEU A 71 10.50 1.01 -3.09
N TYR A 72 11.47 0.64 -2.26
CA TYR A 72 12.57 1.51 -1.87
C TYR A 72 13.50 1.90 -3.04
N MET A 73 13.48 1.16 -4.16
CA MET A 73 14.33 1.43 -5.32
C MET A 73 13.90 2.66 -6.12
N TYR A 74 12.62 3.02 -6.06
CA TYR A 74 12.04 4.13 -6.83
C TYR A 74 11.18 5.07 -5.99
N SER A 75 10.94 4.76 -4.72
CA SER A 75 10.36 5.72 -3.78
C SER A 75 11.42 6.69 -3.27
N ALA A 76 11.01 7.93 -3.01
CA ALA A 76 11.89 8.92 -2.40
C ALA A 76 12.05 8.72 -0.88
N PHE A 77 11.33 7.77 -0.25
CA PHE A 77 11.26 7.65 1.21
C PHE A 77 12.62 7.40 1.87
N ASN A 78 13.52 6.66 1.22
CA ASN A 78 14.90 6.48 1.73
C ASN A 78 15.69 7.79 1.87
N PHE A 79 15.22 8.89 1.26
CA PHE A 79 15.81 10.22 1.30
C PHE A 79 15.04 11.22 2.19
N GLU A 80 13.92 10.81 2.81
CA GLU A 80 13.04 11.66 3.62
C GLU A 80 13.39 11.68 5.12
N GLY A 81 14.68 11.50 5.46
CA GLY A 81 15.20 11.34 6.83
C GLY A 81 14.66 12.28 7.90
#